data_AF-C3YIZ5-F1
#
_entry.id   AF-C3YIZ5-F1
#
_cell.length_a   1.000
_cell.length_b   1.000
_cell.length_c   1.000
_cell.angle_alpha   90.00
_cell.angle_beta   90.00
_cell.angle_gamma   90.00
#
_symmetry.space_group_name_H-M   'P 1'
#
loop_
_entity.id
_entity.type
_entity.pdbx_description
1 polymer ?
#
loop_
_entity_poly.entity_id
_entity_poly.type
_entity_poly.pdbx_seq_one_letter_code
_entity_poly.pdbx_strand_id
1 'polypeptide(L)'
;SGREIKELLAVAGAPCESAEGAAVRVSVYKHVLELLEGGDVSSKMGSELLGFLLMEVEFLPPSAVVELAQVFVDAVKSGNVTNTKSLDLFSKLLSSLASRETVSYGNGNQMTGAECKSHILNSLCSSRWDSSCVIHLAAVFRDIPTTNDELKFVMEKILRSFRHVDLQELPPLVYQLLLLSTKGFKRLVLEGITSYFAEQDQTVKQQESEQR
;
A
#
# COMPACT_ATOMS: atom_id res chain seq x y z
N SER A 1 26.61 12.18 1.16
CA SER A 1 25.59 11.13 1.19
C SER A 1 24.19 11.62 0.77
N GLY A 2 23.46 12.48 1.48
CA GLY A 2 22.13 12.96 0.98
C GLY A 2 22.16 13.98 -0.16
N ARG A 3 23.20 14.83 -0.18
CA ARG A 3 23.42 15.83 -1.24
C ARG A 3 23.71 15.17 -2.59
N GLU A 4 24.44 14.05 -2.58
CA GLU A 4 24.77 13.25 -3.77
C GLU A 4 23.55 12.54 -4.34
N ILE A 5 22.56 12.15 -3.52
CA ILE A 5 21.31 11.55 -4.03
C ILE A 5 20.39 12.63 -4.61
N LYS A 6 20.35 13.82 -3.97
CA LYS A 6 19.64 14.98 -4.54
C LYS A 6 20.28 15.42 -5.86
N GLU A 7 21.60 15.38 -5.93
CA GLU A 7 22.36 15.58 -7.17
C GLU A 7 22.13 14.42 -8.14
N LEU A 8 22.05 13.14 -7.74
CA LEU A 8 21.71 12.02 -8.63
C LEU A 8 20.28 12.10 -9.18
N LEU A 9 19.31 12.57 -8.38
CA LEU A 9 17.93 12.81 -8.83
C LEU A 9 17.86 14.04 -9.75
N ALA A 10 18.64 15.08 -9.49
CA ALA A 10 18.78 16.25 -10.35
C ALA A 10 19.63 15.99 -11.62
N VAL A 11 20.61 15.08 -11.53
CA VAL A 11 21.51 14.60 -12.61
C VAL A 11 20.83 13.49 -13.41
N ALA A 12 19.81 12.82 -12.87
CA ALA A 12 18.82 12.06 -13.63
C ALA A 12 17.89 12.97 -14.47
N GLY A 13 18.43 14.06 -15.02
CA GLY A 13 17.91 14.80 -16.17
C GLY A 13 17.76 13.95 -17.44
N ALA A 14 17.59 12.65 -17.28
CA ALA A 14 17.11 11.74 -18.27
C ALA A 14 15.62 12.07 -18.52
N PRO A 15 15.28 12.57 -19.72
CA PRO A 15 13.91 12.93 -20.04
C PRO A 15 13.03 11.69 -20.01
N CYS A 16 11.84 11.83 -19.41
CA CYS A 16 10.82 10.77 -19.38
C CYS A 16 10.35 10.35 -20.79
N GLU A 17 10.68 11.17 -21.78
CA GLU A 17 10.43 10.95 -23.20
C GLU A 17 11.31 9.83 -23.79
N SER A 18 12.43 9.50 -23.13
CA SER A 18 13.30 8.38 -23.52
C SER A 18 13.05 7.14 -22.68
N ALA A 19 13.01 5.97 -23.33
CA ALA A 19 12.87 4.68 -22.63
C ALA A 19 14.02 4.44 -21.63
N GLU A 20 15.23 4.88 -21.98
CA GLU A 20 16.43 4.79 -21.14
C GLU A 20 16.28 5.66 -19.88
N GLY A 21 15.77 6.89 -20.02
CA GLY A 21 15.54 7.77 -18.88
C GLY A 21 14.45 7.27 -17.94
N ALA A 22 13.38 6.70 -18.48
CA ALA A 22 12.35 6.03 -17.68
C ALA A 22 12.94 4.86 -16.87
N ALA A 23 13.77 4.02 -17.50
CA ALA A 23 14.41 2.89 -16.84
C ALA A 23 15.37 3.32 -15.72
N VAL A 24 16.17 4.37 -15.96
CA VAL A 24 17.05 4.95 -14.93
C VAL A 24 16.24 5.45 -13.73
N ARG A 25 15.14 6.18 -13.97
CA ARG A 25 14.27 6.67 -12.88
C ARG A 25 13.69 5.51 -12.08
N VAL A 26 13.16 4.48 -12.74
CA VAL A 26 12.65 3.28 -12.05
C VAL A 26 13.74 2.62 -11.20
N SER A 27 14.97 2.50 -11.73
CA SER A 27 16.10 1.95 -10.97
C SER A 27 16.43 2.78 -9.73
N VAL A 28 16.36 4.11 -9.82
CA VAL A 28 16.59 5.00 -8.66
C VAL A 28 15.51 4.79 -7.60
N TYR A 29 14.24 4.72 -8.00
CA TYR A 29 13.13 4.46 -7.08
C TYR A 29 13.32 3.12 -6.35
N LYS A 30 13.61 2.05 -7.09
CA LYS A 30 13.86 0.72 -6.51
C LYS A 30 15.02 0.74 -5.53
N HIS A 31 16.14 1.36 -5.90
CA HIS A 31 17.31 1.43 -5.02
C HIS A 31 17.04 2.24 -3.75
N VAL A 32 16.30 3.36 -3.84
CA VAL A 32 15.90 4.11 -2.65
C VAL A 32 14.97 3.28 -1.76
N LEU A 33 14.03 2.52 -2.34
CA LEU A 33 13.17 1.62 -1.57
C LEU A 33 13.98 0.54 -0.84
N GLU A 34 14.96 -0.08 -1.51
CA GLU A 34 15.88 -1.04 -0.89
C GLU A 34 16.62 -0.42 0.31
N LEU A 35 17.15 0.79 0.16
CA LEU A 35 17.84 1.50 1.26
C LEU A 35 16.88 1.82 2.43
N LEU A 36 15.63 2.16 2.12
CA LEU A 36 14.60 2.44 3.14
C LEU A 36 14.20 1.18 3.90
N GLU A 37 14.12 0.04 3.22
CA GLU A 37 13.73 -1.26 3.80
C GLU A 37 14.90 -1.93 4.54
N GLY A 38 16.13 -1.77 4.06
CA GLY A 38 17.36 -2.28 4.68
C GLY A 38 17.77 -1.55 5.96
N GLY A 39 17.24 -0.34 6.20
CA GLY A 39 17.59 0.47 7.37
C GLY A 39 18.98 1.12 7.28
N ASP A 40 19.58 1.14 6.08
CA ASP A 40 20.92 1.67 5.81
C ASP A 40 21.00 3.20 5.92
N VAL A 41 19.84 3.87 6.05
CA VAL A 41 19.72 5.33 6.13
C VAL A 41 19.04 5.78 7.43
N SER A 42 19.48 6.93 7.96
CA SER A 42 18.84 7.52 9.13
C SER A 42 17.40 7.91 8.85
N SER A 43 16.54 7.94 9.89
CA SER A 43 15.11 8.29 9.74
C SER A 43 14.89 9.64 9.04
N LYS A 44 15.74 10.64 9.34
CA LYS A 44 15.70 11.96 8.69
C LYS A 44 16.01 11.85 7.20
N MET A 45 17.10 11.16 6.85
CA MET A 45 17.48 10.95 5.46
C MET A 45 16.40 10.18 4.70
N GLY A 46 15.88 9.11 5.30
CA GLY A 46 14.83 8.30 4.69
C GLY A 46 13.57 9.11 4.38
N SER A 47 13.14 9.98 5.30
CA SER A 47 12.01 10.89 5.06
C SER A 47 12.30 11.94 3.98
N GLU A 48 13.53 12.48 3.90
CA GLU A 48 13.92 13.39 2.82
C GLU A 48 13.89 12.68 1.45
N LEU A 49 14.47 11.48 1.36
CA LEU A 49 14.47 10.65 0.15
C LEU A 49 13.06 10.30 -0.31
N LEU A 50 12.22 9.82 0.59
CA LEU A 50 10.81 9.52 0.30
C LEU A 50 10.06 10.77 -0.17
N GLY A 51 10.30 11.92 0.46
CA GLY A 51 9.73 13.21 0.06
C GLY A 51 10.08 13.57 -1.38
N PHE A 52 11.33 13.34 -1.81
CA PHE A 52 11.72 13.54 -3.21
C PHE A 52 11.00 12.58 -4.16
N LEU A 53 10.95 11.29 -3.83
CA LEU A 53 10.24 10.31 -4.67
C LEU A 53 8.76 10.67 -4.83
N LEU A 54 8.10 11.14 -3.78
CA LEU A 54 6.69 11.54 -3.79
C LEU A 54 6.42 12.72 -4.74
N MET A 55 7.31 13.70 -4.78
CA MET A 55 7.19 14.88 -5.65
C MET A 55 7.37 14.52 -7.13
N GLU A 56 8.20 13.51 -7.43
CA GLU A 56 8.55 13.15 -8.81
C GLU A 56 7.57 12.17 -9.48
N VAL A 57 6.63 11.58 -8.74
CA VAL A 57 5.71 10.54 -9.26
C VAL A 57 4.91 11.02 -10.49
N GLU A 58 4.49 12.29 -10.51
CA GLU A 58 3.65 12.84 -11.57
C GLU A 58 4.37 12.91 -12.93
N PHE A 59 5.71 12.94 -12.91
CA PHE A 59 6.52 12.98 -14.11
C PHE A 59 6.86 11.58 -14.64
N LEU A 60 6.57 10.51 -13.90
CA LEU A 60 6.87 9.15 -14.34
C LEU A 60 5.93 8.69 -15.46
N PRO A 61 6.44 8.00 -16.50
CA PRO A 61 5.58 7.46 -17.55
C PRO A 61 4.61 6.38 -17.00
N PRO A 62 3.48 6.14 -17.69
CA PRO A 62 2.49 5.09 -17.37
C PRO A 62 3.08 3.76 -16.90
N SER A 63 3.97 3.19 -17.71
CA SER A 63 4.62 1.91 -17.45
C SER A 63 5.45 1.90 -16.16
N ALA A 64 6.21 2.97 -15.90
CA ALA A 64 7.03 3.08 -14.70
C ALA A 64 6.19 3.11 -13.41
N VAL A 65 5.05 3.81 -13.42
CA VAL A 65 4.16 3.83 -12.24
C VAL A 65 3.54 2.46 -11.98
N VAL A 66 3.13 1.76 -13.03
CA VAL A 66 2.63 0.38 -12.91
C VAL A 66 3.71 -0.54 -12.35
N GLU A 67 4.91 -0.48 -12.90
CA GLU A 67 6.04 -1.30 -12.46
C GLU A 67 6.38 -1.05 -10.99
N LEU A 68 6.48 0.21 -10.58
CA LEU A 68 6.75 0.57 -9.18
C LEU A 68 5.62 0.17 -8.24
N ALA A 69 4.35 0.28 -8.66
CA ALA A 69 3.23 -0.21 -7.86
C ALA A 69 3.29 -1.73 -7.65
N GLN A 70 3.77 -2.50 -8.64
CA GLN A 70 3.94 -3.95 -8.49
C GLN A 70 5.05 -4.30 -7.49
N VAL A 71 6.12 -3.51 -7.39
CA VAL A 71 7.17 -3.71 -6.38
C VAL A 71 6.55 -3.77 -4.97
N PHE A 72 5.62 -2.86 -4.65
CA PHE A 72 4.92 -2.88 -3.37
C PHE A 72 3.99 -4.09 -3.20
N VAL A 73 3.28 -4.49 -4.26
CA VAL A 73 2.42 -5.68 -4.23
C VAL A 73 3.26 -6.93 -3.92
N ASP A 74 4.42 -7.05 -4.54
CA ASP A 74 5.35 -8.17 -4.36
C ASP A 74 5.99 -8.14 -2.97
N ALA A 75 6.35 -6.95 -2.46
CA ALA A 75 6.83 -6.77 -1.09
C ALA A 75 5.76 -7.19 -0.05
N VAL A 76 4.50 -6.80 -0.24
CA VAL A 76 3.39 -7.22 0.65
C VAL A 76 3.17 -8.72 0.57
N LYS A 77 3.20 -9.31 -0.64
CA LYS A 77 3.05 -10.77 -0.83
C LYS A 77 4.15 -11.58 -0.18
N SER A 78 5.38 -11.07 -0.20
CA SER A 78 6.56 -11.71 0.39
C SER A 78 6.71 -11.45 1.89
N GLY A 79 5.92 -10.55 2.47
CA GLY A 79 6.02 -10.17 3.88
C GLY A 79 7.23 -9.27 4.18
N ASN A 80 7.85 -8.67 3.17
CA ASN A 80 9.09 -7.89 3.29
C ASN A 80 8.86 -6.39 3.53
N VAL A 81 7.66 -5.99 3.94
CA VAL A 81 7.37 -4.57 4.20
C VAL A 81 7.86 -4.20 5.61
N THR A 82 9.13 -3.81 5.70
CA THR A 82 9.76 -3.40 6.98
C THR A 82 9.57 -1.91 7.26
N ASN A 83 9.63 -1.07 6.22
CA ASN A 83 9.49 0.38 6.34
C ASN A 83 8.10 0.82 5.90
N THR A 84 7.19 0.95 6.85
CA THR A 84 5.79 1.25 6.55
C THR A 84 5.55 2.66 6.01
N LYS A 85 6.50 3.58 6.18
CA LYS A 85 6.44 4.92 5.56
C LYS A 85 6.61 4.84 4.04
N SER A 86 7.29 3.83 3.51
CA SER A 86 7.42 3.66 2.05
C SER A 86 6.05 3.44 1.39
N LEU A 87 5.05 2.96 2.13
CA LEU A 87 3.68 2.78 1.62
C LEU A 87 2.97 4.11 1.30
N ASP A 88 3.44 5.25 1.81
CA ASP A 88 2.95 6.56 1.38
C ASP A 88 3.28 6.80 -0.11
N LEU A 89 4.39 6.25 -0.60
CA LEU A 89 4.69 6.27 -2.03
C LEU A 89 3.73 5.38 -2.81
N PHE A 90 3.37 4.23 -2.26
CA PHE A 90 2.38 3.34 -2.88
C PHE A 90 1.01 4.03 -3.05
N SER A 91 0.56 4.76 -2.04
CA SER A 91 -0.69 5.54 -2.13
C SER A 91 -0.62 6.60 -3.25
N LYS A 92 0.49 7.33 -3.35
CA LYS A 92 0.72 8.34 -4.41
C LYS A 92 0.80 7.70 -5.80
N LEU A 93 1.45 6.54 -5.94
CA LEU A 93 1.52 5.80 -7.21
C LEU A 93 0.12 5.36 -7.67
N LEU A 94 -0.69 4.79 -6.79
CA LEU A 94 -2.06 4.38 -7.12
C LEU A 94 -2.98 5.56 -7.46
N SER A 95 -2.83 6.67 -6.74
CA SER A 95 -3.56 7.91 -7.03
C SER A 95 -3.15 8.52 -8.37
N SER A 96 -1.85 8.55 -8.69
CA SER A 96 -1.35 8.99 -10.00
C SER A 96 -1.78 8.04 -11.12
N LEU A 97 -1.84 6.73 -10.84
CA LEU A 97 -2.30 5.74 -11.80
C LEU A 97 -3.78 5.94 -12.12
N ALA A 98 -4.62 6.21 -11.10
CA ALA A 98 -6.06 6.40 -11.26
C ALA A 98 -6.45 7.52 -12.23
N SER A 99 -5.60 8.55 -12.39
CA SER A 99 -5.85 9.70 -13.27
C SER A 99 -5.33 9.52 -14.70
N ARG A 100 -4.68 8.39 -15.02
CA ARG A 100 -4.10 8.15 -16.35
C ARG A 100 -5.14 7.58 -17.31
N GLU A 101 -5.25 8.19 -18.49
CA GLU A 101 -6.21 7.76 -19.53
C GLU A 101 -5.89 6.37 -20.08
N THR A 102 -4.60 6.11 -20.36
CA THR A 102 -4.15 4.85 -20.95
C THR A 102 -2.85 4.38 -20.30
N VAL A 103 -2.82 3.11 -19.94
CA VAL A 103 -1.64 2.42 -19.42
C VAL A 103 -1.49 1.05 -20.06
N SER A 104 -0.26 0.57 -20.17
CA SER A 104 0.04 -0.81 -20.59
C SER A 104 0.26 -1.68 -19.36
N TYR A 105 -0.46 -2.80 -19.28
CA TYR A 105 -0.36 -3.75 -18.17
C TYR A 105 -0.03 -5.17 -18.66
N GLY A 106 0.88 -5.85 -17.97
CA GLY A 106 1.32 -7.21 -18.33
C GLY A 106 1.94 -7.27 -19.73
N ASN A 107 1.42 -8.14 -20.60
CA ASN A 107 1.93 -8.39 -21.95
C ASN A 107 1.60 -7.27 -22.97
N GLY A 108 1.39 -6.02 -22.52
CA GLY A 108 1.13 -4.88 -23.39
C GLY A 108 -0.37 -4.58 -23.65
N ASN A 109 -1.28 -5.19 -22.89
CA ASN A 109 -2.70 -4.86 -22.99
C ASN A 109 -2.92 -3.41 -22.53
N GLN A 110 -3.60 -2.62 -23.37
CA GLN A 110 -3.98 -1.25 -23.03
C GLN A 110 -5.28 -1.28 -22.22
N MET A 111 -5.26 -0.55 -21.10
CA MET A 111 -6.42 -0.32 -20.25
C MET A 111 -6.32 1.08 -19.64
N THR A 112 -7.40 1.56 -19.03
CA THR A 112 -7.34 2.81 -18.28
C THR A 112 -6.51 2.64 -17.01
N GLY A 113 -5.96 3.75 -16.51
CA GLY A 113 -5.26 3.75 -15.24
C GLY A 113 -6.16 3.35 -14.07
N ALA A 114 -7.45 3.71 -14.11
CA ALA A 114 -8.44 3.28 -13.13
C ALA A 114 -8.62 1.75 -13.11
N GLU A 115 -8.76 1.11 -14.27
CA GLU A 115 -8.86 -0.36 -14.37
C GLU A 115 -7.58 -1.06 -13.89
N CYS A 116 -6.42 -0.55 -14.29
CA CYS A 116 -5.13 -1.08 -13.84
C CYS A 116 -4.98 -0.97 -12.31
N LYS A 117 -5.39 0.15 -11.72
CA LYS A 117 -5.43 0.33 -10.26
C LYS A 117 -6.36 -0.70 -9.63
N SER A 118 -7.55 -0.93 -10.17
CA SER A 118 -8.47 -1.96 -9.67
C SER A 118 -7.83 -3.36 -9.72
N HIS A 119 -7.11 -3.70 -10.80
CA HIS A 119 -6.37 -4.97 -10.88
C HIS A 119 -5.28 -5.10 -9.81
N ILE A 120 -4.52 -4.03 -9.55
CA ILE A 120 -3.50 -4.00 -8.49
C ILE A 120 -4.16 -4.18 -7.12
N LEU A 121 -5.23 -3.45 -6.83
CA LEU A 121 -5.98 -3.57 -5.58
C LEU A 121 -6.54 -4.98 -5.37
N ASN A 122 -7.07 -5.59 -6.43
CA ASN A 122 -7.57 -6.96 -6.38
C ASN A 122 -6.46 -7.99 -6.11
N SER A 123 -5.31 -7.84 -6.78
CA SER A 123 -4.10 -8.66 -6.55
C SER A 123 -3.62 -8.53 -5.10
N LEU A 124 -3.58 -7.30 -4.58
CA LEU A 124 -3.18 -7.01 -3.21
C LEU A 124 -4.16 -7.59 -2.19
N CYS A 125 -5.47 -7.41 -2.35
CA CYS A 125 -6.45 -7.93 -1.39
C CYS A 125 -6.60 -9.46 -1.45
N SER A 126 -6.21 -10.07 -2.57
CA SER A 126 -6.15 -11.53 -2.72
C SER A 126 -4.91 -12.16 -2.09
N SER A 127 -3.85 -11.39 -1.80
CA SER A 127 -2.65 -11.89 -1.12
C SER A 127 -2.85 -12.02 0.38
N ARG A 128 -1.95 -12.75 1.05
CA ARG A 128 -1.86 -12.72 2.52
C ARG A 128 -1.17 -11.43 2.94
N TRP A 129 -1.68 -10.78 3.98
CA TRP A 129 -1.06 -9.61 4.58
C TRP A 129 -0.44 -10.03 5.90
N ASP A 130 0.81 -9.66 6.11
CA ASP A 130 1.46 -9.83 7.40
C ASP A 130 0.83 -8.89 8.44
N SER A 131 0.69 -9.33 9.68
CA SER A 131 0.06 -8.53 10.75
C SER A 131 0.73 -7.17 10.95
N SER A 132 2.05 -7.08 10.72
CA SER A 132 2.82 -5.83 10.84
C SER A 132 2.42 -4.76 9.82
N CYS A 133 1.94 -5.16 8.62
CA CYS A 133 1.63 -4.23 7.54
C CYS A 133 0.14 -3.90 7.42
N VAL A 134 -0.78 -4.72 7.96
CA VAL A 134 -2.24 -4.52 7.83
C VAL A 134 -2.69 -3.13 8.31
N ILE A 135 -2.18 -2.67 9.46
CA ILE A 135 -2.56 -1.35 10.03
C ILE A 135 -2.16 -0.22 9.08
N HIS A 136 -0.97 -0.30 8.50
CA HIS A 136 -0.46 0.72 7.59
C HIS A 136 -1.15 0.65 6.22
N LEU A 137 -1.45 -0.54 5.72
CA LEU A 137 -2.26 -0.72 4.51
C LEU A 137 -3.65 -0.10 4.67
N ALA A 138 -4.29 -0.26 5.83
CA ALA A 138 -5.58 0.39 6.13
C ALA A 138 -5.49 1.92 6.04
N ALA A 139 -4.38 2.51 6.53
CA ALA A 139 -4.12 3.95 6.39
C ALA A 139 -3.90 4.36 4.93
N VAL A 140 -3.12 3.59 4.16
CA VAL A 140 -2.85 3.82 2.73
C VAL A 140 -4.13 3.89 1.90
N PHE A 141 -5.09 3.00 2.13
CA PHE A 141 -6.37 3.02 1.42
C PHE A 141 -7.22 4.26 1.70
N ARG A 142 -6.96 4.98 2.80
CA ARG A 142 -7.60 6.27 3.08
C ARG A 142 -7.12 7.35 2.12
N ASP A 143 -5.90 7.24 1.59
CA ASP A 143 -5.31 8.29 0.75
C ASP A 143 -5.41 7.99 -0.76
N ILE A 144 -6.02 6.84 -1.11
CA ILE A 144 -6.26 6.42 -2.51
C ILE A 144 -7.72 6.68 -2.91
N PRO A 145 -7.99 7.18 -4.13
CA PRO A 145 -9.34 7.22 -4.68
C PRO A 145 -9.84 5.80 -4.98
N THR A 146 -10.92 5.38 -4.33
CA THR A 146 -11.52 4.04 -4.48
C THR A 146 -12.97 4.14 -4.96
N THR A 147 -13.39 3.22 -5.82
CA THR A 147 -14.82 2.99 -6.09
C THR A 147 -15.50 2.35 -4.88
N ASN A 148 -16.84 2.32 -4.88
CA ASN A 148 -17.57 1.65 -3.82
C ASN A 148 -17.25 0.15 -3.74
N ASP A 149 -17.07 -0.52 -4.87
CA ASP A 149 -16.74 -1.95 -4.90
C ASP A 149 -15.33 -2.21 -4.38
N GLU A 150 -14.35 -1.39 -4.78
CA GLU A 150 -12.98 -1.45 -4.25
C GLU A 150 -12.95 -1.21 -2.74
N LEU A 151 -13.67 -0.18 -2.28
CA LEU A 151 -13.72 0.18 -0.87
C LEU A 151 -14.33 -0.95 -0.02
N LYS A 152 -15.45 -1.52 -0.49
CA LYS A 152 -16.09 -2.66 0.18
C LYS A 152 -15.13 -3.84 0.27
N PHE A 153 -14.46 -4.18 -0.84
CA PHE A 153 -13.55 -5.32 -0.89
C PHE A 153 -12.35 -5.16 0.06
N VAL A 154 -11.77 -3.96 0.13
CA VAL A 154 -10.71 -3.62 1.08
C VAL A 154 -11.19 -3.74 2.52
N MET A 155 -12.37 -3.21 2.85
CA MET A 155 -12.92 -3.28 4.21
C MET A 155 -13.18 -4.72 4.66
N GLU A 156 -13.78 -5.54 3.80
CA GLU A 156 -13.97 -6.96 4.06
C GLU A 156 -12.64 -7.69 4.23
N LYS A 157 -11.62 -7.34 3.45
CA LYS A 157 -10.27 -7.90 3.58
C LYS A 157 -9.64 -7.53 4.93
N ILE A 158 -9.76 -6.29 5.38
CA ILE A 158 -9.25 -5.86 6.70
C ILE A 158 -9.97 -6.61 7.82
N LEU A 159 -11.31 -6.69 7.77
CA LEU A 159 -12.10 -7.44 8.76
C LEU A 159 -11.69 -8.91 8.84
N ARG A 160 -11.48 -9.58 7.70
CA ARG A 160 -10.96 -10.96 7.67
C ARG A 160 -9.59 -11.09 8.33
N SER A 161 -8.78 -10.05 8.29
CA SER A 161 -7.43 -10.04 8.86
C SER A 161 -7.43 -9.98 10.39
N PHE A 162 -8.54 -9.60 11.04
CA PHE A 162 -8.62 -9.54 12.52
C PHE A 162 -8.30 -10.88 13.19
N ARG A 163 -8.60 -12.01 12.52
CA ARG A 163 -8.31 -13.36 13.04
C ARG A 163 -6.83 -13.72 13.02
N HIS A 164 -5.99 -12.90 12.38
CA HIS A 164 -4.56 -13.16 12.18
C HIS A 164 -3.67 -12.07 12.77
N VAL A 165 -4.27 -11.05 13.40
CA VAL A 165 -3.57 -9.94 14.02
C VAL A 165 -3.53 -10.17 15.53
N ASP A 166 -2.42 -9.81 16.17
CA ASP A 166 -2.27 -9.90 17.62
C ASP A 166 -3.37 -9.07 18.31
N LEU A 167 -3.88 -9.54 19.46
CA LEU A 167 -4.89 -8.84 20.24
C LEU A 167 -4.49 -7.41 20.61
N GLN A 168 -3.19 -7.14 20.81
CA GLN A 168 -2.67 -5.81 21.12
C GLN A 168 -2.69 -4.87 19.90
N GLU A 169 -2.65 -5.43 18.69
CA GLU A 169 -2.66 -4.72 17.41
C GLU A 169 -4.08 -4.51 16.85
N LEU A 170 -5.10 -5.15 17.46
CA LEU A 170 -6.50 -4.96 17.06
C LEU A 170 -7.03 -3.53 17.31
N PRO A 171 -6.82 -2.88 18.47
CA PRO A 171 -7.30 -1.52 18.69
C PRO A 171 -6.81 -0.49 17.65
N PRO A 172 -5.49 -0.40 17.30
CA PRO A 172 -5.05 0.50 16.25
C PRO A 172 -5.61 0.12 14.87
N LEU A 173 -5.77 -1.17 14.58
CA LEU A 173 -6.38 -1.60 13.32
C LEU A 173 -7.86 -1.21 13.21
N VAL A 174 -8.64 -1.42 14.27
CA VAL A 174 -10.04 -0.99 14.35
C VAL A 174 -10.15 0.52 14.16
N TYR A 175 -9.25 1.30 14.79
CA TYR A 175 -9.21 2.74 14.60
C TYR A 175 -8.98 3.13 13.13
N GLN A 176 -7.99 2.54 12.46
CA GLN A 176 -7.76 2.81 11.03
C GLN A 176 -8.95 2.39 10.16
N LEU A 177 -9.59 1.26 10.45
CA LEU A 177 -10.78 0.82 9.74
C LEU A 177 -11.97 1.77 9.94
N LEU A 178 -12.16 2.30 11.15
CA LEU A 178 -13.18 3.31 11.43
C LEU A 178 -12.90 4.62 10.67
N LEU A 179 -11.64 5.05 10.60
CA LEU A 179 -11.26 6.20 9.77
C LEU A 179 -11.53 5.94 8.29
N LEU A 180 -11.22 4.74 7.78
CA LEU A 180 -11.53 4.36 6.40
C LEU A 180 -13.04 4.35 6.13
N SER A 181 -13.86 3.94 7.12
CA SER A 181 -15.33 3.92 7.03
C SER A 181 -15.98 5.30 6.86
N THR A 182 -15.22 6.38 7.10
CA THR A 182 -15.68 7.74 6.77
C THR A 182 -15.95 7.92 5.27
N LYS A 183 -15.30 7.12 4.41
CA LYS A 183 -15.56 7.06 2.96
C LYS A 183 -16.83 6.27 2.59
N GLY A 184 -17.34 5.39 3.45
CA GLY A 184 -18.49 4.54 3.13
C GLY A 184 -18.61 3.29 4.01
N PHE A 185 -19.69 2.51 3.81
CA PHE A 185 -19.89 1.18 4.41
C PHE A 185 -19.76 1.10 5.95
N LYS A 186 -20.10 2.18 6.67
CA LYS A 186 -20.07 2.23 8.14
C LYS A 186 -20.81 1.06 8.80
N ARG A 187 -21.97 0.67 8.26
CA ARG A 187 -22.73 -0.48 8.75
C ARG A 187 -21.95 -1.79 8.64
N LEU A 188 -21.35 -2.07 7.49
CA LEU A 188 -20.52 -3.27 7.27
C LEU A 188 -19.34 -3.32 8.23
N VAL A 189 -18.67 -2.18 8.45
CA VAL A 189 -17.56 -2.08 9.39
C VAL A 189 -18.02 -2.33 10.83
N LEU A 190 -19.10 -1.68 11.28
CA LEU A 190 -19.62 -1.87 12.63
C LEU A 190 -20.10 -3.30 12.86
N GLU A 191 -20.90 -3.86 11.95
CA GLU A 191 -21.35 -5.25 12.01
C GLU A 191 -20.15 -6.20 12.08
N GLY A 192 -19.15 -6.03 11.19
CA GLY A 192 -17.95 -6.86 11.18
C GLY A 192 -17.15 -6.81 12.48
N ILE A 193 -16.95 -5.62 13.06
CA ILE A 193 -16.27 -5.46 14.36
C ILE A 193 -17.08 -6.15 15.46
N THR A 194 -18.39 -5.88 15.54
CA THR A 194 -19.24 -6.45 16.60
C THR A 194 -19.34 -7.97 16.50
N SER A 195 -19.48 -8.51 15.28
CA SER A 195 -19.54 -9.95 15.04
C SER A 195 -18.23 -10.62 15.42
N TYR A 196 -17.09 -10.03 15.08
CA TYR A 196 -15.78 -10.57 15.46
C TYR A 196 -15.64 -10.69 17.00
N PHE A 197 -15.93 -9.61 17.74
CA PHE A 197 -15.80 -9.66 19.21
C PHE A 197 -16.85 -10.56 19.87
N ALA A 198 -18.07 -10.65 19.33
CA ALA A 198 -19.07 -11.59 19.81
C ALA A 198 -18.63 -13.06 19.63
N GLU A 199 -17.95 -13.39 18.52
CA GLU A 199 -17.36 -14.71 18.30
C GLU A 199 -16.20 -14.99 19.28
N GLN A 200 -15.36 -13.99 19.57
CA GLN A 200 -14.29 -14.13 20.57
C GLN A 200 -14.85 -14.38 21.97
N ASP A 201 -15.87 -13.62 22.40
CA ASP A 201 -16.53 -13.82 23.70
C ASP A 201 -17.09 -15.23 23.87
N GLN A 202 -17.68 -15.79 22.81
CA GLN A 202 -18.18 -17.17 22.83
C GLN A 202 -17.04 -18.18 22.97
N THR A 203 -15.94 -17.96 22.25
CA THR A 203 -14.75 -18.83 22.29
C THR A 203 -14.14 -18.86 23.69
N VAL A 204 -13.99 -17.70 24.33
CA VAL A 204 -13.45 -17.59 25.70
C VAL A 204 -14.36 -18.31 26.70
N LYS A 205 -15.68 -18.10 26.62
CA LYS A 205 -16.65 -18.76 27.51
C LYS A 205 -16.61 -20.29 27.40
N GLN A 206 -16.44 -20.82 26.20
CA GLN A 206 -16.32 -22.27 25.97
C GLN A 206 -15.03 -22.81 26.61
N GLN A 207 -13.89 -22.15 26.39
CA GLN A 207 -12.61 -22.55 26.99
C GLN A 207 -12.64 -22.52 28.53
N GLU A 208 -13.29 -21.53 29.14
CA GLU A 208 -13.47 -21.46 30.59
C GLU A 208 -14.38 -22.58 31.13
N SER A 209 -15.34 -23.05 30.35
CA SER A 209 -16.25 -24.14 30.73
C SER A 209 -15.61 -25.53 30.61
N GLU A 210 -14.66 -25.70 29.69
CA GLU A 210 -13.93 -26.96 29.48
C GLU A 210 -12.77 -27.15 30.48
N GLN A 211 -12.33 -26.09 31.13
CA GLN A 211 -11.26 -26.10 32.14
C GLN A 211 -11.77 -26.23 33.59
N ARG A 212 -13.10 -26.29 33.79
CA ARG A 212 -13.76 -26.49 35.10
C ARG A 212 -14.29 -27.91 35.23
#